data_AF-A0AA46DFU9-F1
#
_entry.id   AF-A0AA46DFU9-F1
#
_cell.length_a   1.000
_cell.length_b   1.000
_cell.length_c   1.000
_cell.angle_alpha   90.00
_cell.angle_beta   90.00
_cell.angle_gamma   90.00
#
_symmetry.space_group_name_H-M   'P 1'
#
loop_
_entity.id
_entity.type
_entity.pdbx_description
1 polymer ?
#
loop_
_entity_poly.entity_id
_entity_poly.type
_entity_poly.pdbx_seq_one_letter_code
_entity_poly.pdbx_strand_id
1 'polypeptide(L)'
;MGRKKTAPNGNGGTLGFEAELFKAADKLRGNMEPSDYKHVVLGLIFLKYISDAFEARHQALLAEDPAAAEDRDEYLAENVFWVPKQAR
;
A
#
# COMPACT_ATOMS: atom_id res chain seq x y z
N MET A 1 -30.53 35.21 6.77
CA MET A 1 -29.90 34.19 5.91
C MET A 1 -28.63 33.68 6.60
N GLY A 2 -28.73 32.57 7.35
CA GLY A 2 -27.59 31.96 8.05
C GLY A 2 -26.81 31.04 7.11
N ARG A 3 -25.50 31.28 6.98
CA ARG A 3 -24.59 30.40 6.21
C ARG A 3 -24.50 29.05 6.90
N LYS A 4 -25.03 28.01 6.26
CA LYS A 4 -24.90 26.61 6.69
C LYS A 4 -23.44 26.19 6.45
N LYS A 5 -22.66 25.96 7.51
CA LYS A 5 -21.31 25.39 7.41
C LYS A 5 -21.45 23.92 7.02
N THR A 6 -20.95 23.57 5.83
CA THR A 6 -20.80 22.18 5.37
C THR A 6 -19.70 21.50 6.18
N ALA A 7 -20.00 20.35 6.77
CA ALA A 7 -19.03 19.52 7.48
C ALA A 7 -18.01 18.92 6.48
N PRO A 8 -16.73 18.78 6.85
CA PRO A 8 -15.77 18.09 6.00
C PRO A 8 -16.08 16.58 6.05
N ASN A 9 -16.36 15.99 4.89
CA ASN A 9 -16.44 14.53 4.75
C ASN A 9 -15.05 13.93 5.01
N GLY A 10 -14.87 13.37 6.20
CA GLY A 10 -13.66 12.67 6.60
C GLY A 10 -13.56 11.29 5.96
N ASN A 11 -13.07 11.23 4.73
CA ASN A 11 -12.59 10.00 4.08
C ASN A 11 -11.07 9.84 4.21
N GLY A 12 -10.50 10.28 5.34
CA GLY A 12 -9.12 10.07 5.71
C GLY A 12 -9.08 9.93 7.21
N GLY A 13 -9.08 8.69 7.71
CA GLY A 13 -8.97 8.43 9.14
C GLY A 13 -7.66 9.01 9.62
N THR A 14 -7.71 10.01 10.50
CA THR A 14 -6.54 10.51 11.22
C THR A 14 -6.15 9.45 12.25
N LEU A 15 -5.35 8.48 11.83
CA LEU A 15 -4.77 7.40 12.61
C LEU A 15 -3.73 7.90 13.63
N GLY A 16 -3.38 9.19 13.57
CA GLY A 16 -2.58 9.88 14.58
C GLY A 16 -1.07 9.88 14.30
N PHE A 17 -0.64 9.22 13.22
CA PHE A 17 0.77 9.11 12.82
C PHE A 17 1.06 9.72 11.45
N GLU A 18 0.07 10.28 10.76
CA GLU A 18 0.24 10.87 9.42
C GLU A 18 1.24 12.01 9.43
N ALA A 19 1.22 12.86 10.47
CA ALA A 19 2.14 13.97 10.61
C ALA A 19 3.60 13.49 10.74
N GLU A 20 3.82 12.37 11.42
CA GLU A 20 5.14 11.76 11.59
C GLU A 20 5.62 11.11 10.28
N LEU A 21 4.75 10.36 9.61
CA LEU A 21 5.05 9.79 8.29
C LEU A 21 5.32 10.87 7.25
N PHE A 22 4.53 11.95 7.23
CA PHE A 22 4.73 13.07 6.33
C PHE A 22 6.07 13.77 6.61
N LYS A 23 6.42 13.99 7.88
CA LYS A 23 7.71 14.59 8.27
C LYS A 23 8.90 13.68 7.93
N ALA A 24 8.76 12.37 8.04
CA ALA A 24 9.78 11.41 7.63
C ALA A 24 9.96 11.42 6.10
N ALA A 25 8.86 11.39 5.35
CA ALA A 25 8.85 11.51 3.89
C ALA A 25 9.51 12.79 3.40
N ASP A 26 9.19 13.95 4.01
CA ASP A 26 9.81 15.24 3.68
C ASP A 26 11.31 15.28 3.97
N LYS A 27 11.81 14.55 4.98
CA LYS A 27 13.26 14.41 5.19
C LYS A 27 13.92 13.55 4.11
N LEU A 28 13.25 12.50 3.66
CA LEU A 28 13.77 11.55 2.68
C LEU A 28 13.73 12.08 1.24
N ARG A 29 12.81 13.01 0.92
CA ARG A 29 12.70 13.57 -0.43
C ARG A 29 13.91 14.41 -0.86
N GLY A 30 14.73 14.86 0.10
CA GLY A 30 15.90 15.70 -0.16
C GLY A 30 15.54 16.96 -0.95
N ASN A 31 16.26 17.22 -2.04
CA ASN A 31 16.05 18.39 -2.90
C ASN A 31 15.01 18.17 -4.03
N MET A 32 14.25 17.07 -4.00
CA MET A 32 13.24 16.79 -5.02
C MET A 32 12.02 17.70 -4.87
N GLU A 33 11.49 18.19 -6.01
CA GLU A 33 10.26 18.98 -6.00
C GLU A 33 9.07 18.09 -5.59
N PRO A 34 8.11 18.58 -4.77
CA PRO A 34 6.95 17.79 -4.37
C PRO A 34 6.13 17.21 -5.53
N SER A 35 6.12 17.88 -6.70
CA SER A 35 5.43 17.41 -7.91
C SER A 35 6.06 16.13 -8.49
N ASP A 36 7.36 15.93 -8.34
CA ASP A 36 8.08 14.72 -8.74
C ASP A 36 8.08 13.65 -7.63
N TYR A 37 8.18 14.08 -6.36
CA TYR A 37 8.22 13.18 -5.21
C TYR A 37 6.98 12.29 -5.11
N LYS A 38 5.81 12.78 -5.52
CA LYS A 38 4.56 12.01 -5.51
C LYS A 38 4.66 10.73 -6.34
N HIS A 39 5.37 10.75 -7.47
CA HIS A 39 5.49 9.58 -8.34
C HIS A 39 6.34 8.48 -7.71
N VAL A 40 7.41 8.88 -7.03
CA VAL A 40 8.29 7.96 -6.31
C VAL A 40 7.58 7.40 -5.08
N VAL A 41 7.02 8.25 -4.22
CA VAL A 41 6.44 7.81 -2.94
C VAL A 41 5.18 6.96 -3.15
N LEU A 42 4.33 7.31 -4.12
CA LEU A 42 3.15 6.49 -4.46
C LEU A 42 3.57 5.16 -5.08
N GLY A 43 4.62 5.14 -5.89
CA GLY A 43 5.20 3.91 -6.42
C GLY A 43 5.73 2.99 -5.31
N LEU A 44 6.42 3.54 -4.31
CA LEU A 44 6.93 2.78 -3.17
C LEU A 44 5.81 2.25 -2.26
N ILE A 45 4.78 3.06 -1.99
CA ILE A 45 3.61 2.61 -1.21
C ILE A 45 2.88 1.50 -1.95
N PHE A 46 2.68 1.66 -3.26
CA PHE A 46 2.07 0.64 -4.10
C PHE A 46 2.89 -0.65 -4.08
N LEU A 47 4.22 -0.57 -4.24
CA LEU A 47 5.10 -1.73 -4.18
C LEU A 47 5.02 -2.43 -2.83
N LYS A 48 5.07 -1.67 -1.72
CA LYS A 48 4.90 -2.24 -0.38
C LYS A 48 3.57 -2.95 -0.23
N TYR A 49 2.49 -2.33 -0.71
CA TYR A 49 1.16 -2.91 -0.64
C TYR A 49 1.07 -4.25 -1.38
N ILE A 50 1.58 -4.33 -2.63
CA ILE A 50 1.53 -5.59 -3.38
C ILE A 50 2.42 -6.67 -2.75
N SER A 51 3.58 -6.30 -2.20
CA SER A 51 4.46 -7.24 -1.48
C SER A 51 3.76 -7.80 -0.25
N ASP A 52 3.10 -6.95 0.54
CA ASP A 52 2.39 -7.36 1.75
C ASP A 52 1.18 -8.24 1.44
N ALA A 53 0.40 -7.86 0.44
CA ALA A 53 -0.76 -8.65 0.00
C ALA A 53 -0.32 -10.03 -0.50
N PHE A 54 0.76 -10.09 -1.28
CA PHE A 54 1.34 -11.35 -1.74
C PHE A 54 1.81 -12.21 -0.57
N GLU A 55 2.59 -11.66 0.36
CA GLU A 55 3.12 -12.41 1.50
C GLU A 55 2.00 -12.96 2.40
N ALA A 56 0.98 -12.14 2.68
CA ALA A 56 -0.18 -12.58 3.46
C ALA A 56 -0.93 -13.74 2.77
N ARG A 57 -1.19 -13.65 1.46
CA ARG A 57 -1.85 -14.73 0.70
C ARG A 57 -0.97 -15.98 0.62
N HIS A 58 0.33 -15.81 0.38
CA HIS A 58 1.30 -16.91 0.31
C HIS A 58 1.42 -17.65 1.64
N GLN A 59 1.48 -16.94 2.77
CA GLN A 59 1.50 -17.57 4.09
C GLN A 59 0.20 -18.33 4.39
N ALA A 60 -0.96 -17.78 4.00
CA ALA A 60 -2.25 -18.47 4.16
C ALA A 60 -2.30 -19.77 3.33
N LEU A 61 -1.90 -19.71 2.06
CA LEU A 61 -1.86 -20.87 1.18
C LEU A 61 -0.85 -21.92 1.65
N LEU A 62 0.34 -21.51 2.12
CA LEU A 62 1.36 -22.41 2.66
C LEU A 62 0.86 -23.21 3.87
N ALA A 63 -0.01 -22.62 4.69
CA ALA A 63 -0.59 -23.28 5.86
C ALA A 63 -1.67 -24.30 5.48
N GLU A 64 -2.32 -24.13 4.33
CA GLU A 64 -3.35 -25.03 3.80
C GLU A 64 -2.74 -26.15 2.96
N ASP A 65 -2.02 -25.78 1.90
CA ASP A 65 -1.31 -26.69 1.00
C ASP A 65 -0.09 -25.98 0.35
N PRO A 66 1.15 -26.47 0.60
CA PRO A 66 2.35 -25.94 -0.03
C PRO A 66 2.33 -25.92 -1.57
N ALA A 67 1.56 -26.80 -2.21
CA ALA A 67 1.40 -26.78 -3.66
C ALA A 67 0.54 -25.61 -4.13
N ALA A 68 -0.51 -25.26 -3.38
CA ALA A 68 -1.40 -24.13 -3.67
C ALA A 68 -0.67 -22.78 -3.53
N ALA A 69 0.28 -22.66 -2.60
CA ALA A 69 1.13 -21.47 -2.46
C ALA A 69 2.02 -21.20 -3.69
N GLU A 70 2.18 -22.19 -4.58
CA GLU A 70 2.92 -22.06 -5.82
C GLU A 70 2.02 -22.01 -7.06
N ASP A 71 0.70 -22.02 -6.88
CA ASP A 71 -0.28 -21.83 -7.94
C ASP A 71 -0.60 -20.34 -8.09
N ARG A 72 -0.43 -19.80 -9.30
CA ARG A 72 -0.72 -18.40 -9.62
C ARG A 72 -2.22 -18.09 -9.54
N ASP A 73 -3.07 -19.04 -9.89
CA ASP A 73 -4.50 -18.79 -10.03
C ASP A 73 -5.16 -18.53 -8.66
N GLU A 74 -4.59 -19.07 -7.58
CA GLU A 74 -4.96 -18.81 -6.18
C GLU A 74 -4.77 -17.35 -5.74
N TYR A 75 -3.87 -16.61 -6.41
CA TYR A 75 -3.63 -15.20 -6.14
C TYR A 75 -4.55 -14.33 -6.98
N LEU A 76 -4.74 -14.70 -8.25
CA LEU A 76 -5.65 -14.00 -9.15
C LEU A 76 -7.09 -14.04 -8.65
N ALA A 77 -7.53 -15.15 -8.06
CA ALA A 77 -8.85 -15.29 -7.44
C ALA A 77 -9.12 -14.23 -6.37
N GLU A 78 -8.09 -13.83 -5.63
CA GLU A 78 -8.16 -12.81 -4.57
C GLU A 78 -7.70 -11.42 -5.04
N ASN A 79 -7.49 -11.22 -6.35
CA ASN A 79 -6.91 -10.00 -6.93
C ASN A 79 -5.54 -9.62 -6.34
N VAL A 80 -4.77 -10.61 -5.91
CA VAL A 80 -3.41 -10.44 -5.40
C VAL A 80 -2.42 -10.63 -6.55
N PHE A 81 -1.42 -9.75 -6.61
CA PHE A 81 -0.38 -9.86 -7.62
C PHE A 81 0.51 -11.06 -7.33
N TRP A 82 0.67 -11.96 -8.30
CA TRP A 82 1.60 -13.08 -8.18
C TRP A 82 3.04 -12.60 -8.30
N VAL A 83 3.86 -12.90 -7.29
CA VAL A 83 5.29 -12.57 -7.27
C VAL A 83 6.11 -13.83 -7.54
N PRO A 84 6.82 -13.92 -8.69
CA PRO A 84 7.70 -15.04 -9.00
C PRO A 84 8.84 -15.18 -8.00
N LYS A 85 9.31 -16.39 -7.73
CA LYS A 85 10.39 -16.68 -6.75
C LYS A 85 11.64 -15.82 -6.89
N GLN A 86 12.00 -15.45 -8.12
CA GLN A 86 13.18 -14.64 -8.41
C GLN A 86 13.02 -13.16 -8.01
N ALA A 87 11.78 -12.71 -7.79
CA ALA A 87 11.41 -11.32 -7.48
C ALA A 87 10.76 -11.19 -6.09
N ARG A 88 10.70 -12.28 -5.32
CA ARG A 88 10.23 -12.29 -3.92
C ARG A 88 11.30 -11.71 -3.01
#